data_AF-A0A117NSG4-F1
#
_entry.id   AF-A0A117NSG4-F1
#
_cell.length_a   1.000
_cell.length_b   1.000
_cell.length_c   1.000
_cell.angle_alpha   90.00
_cell.angle_beta   90.00
_cell.angle_gamma   90.00
#
_symmetry.space_group_name_H-M   'P 1'
#
loop_
_entity.id
_entity.type
_entity.pdbx_description
1 polymer ?
#
loop_
_entity_poly.entity_id
_entity_poly.type
_entity_poly.pdbx_seq_one_letter_code
_entity_poly.pdbx_strand_id
1 'polypeptide(L)'
;MVAMLYCTNDLDVVVASTTGVPIFEMWYQATRSEEAATVFVVLLCCAAVFALIGAQQTASRLTWSLARDRAIIGSKWLSKIHAKFEVPVWGLIFNFVIMFIIGCIYLGSSSAFNAFIGSGLVLQHISYAIPAALLMYRKRSEMWLPRDRAFRLPSVVGWSANVITIGFAILVLIFYDFPTVLPVTGSNMSK
;
A
#
# COMPACT_ATOMS: atom_id res chain seq x y z
N MET A 1 -13.19 8.89 -6.72
CA MET A 1 -13.61 9.31 -5.36
C MET A 1 -14.54 10.52 -5.39
N VAL A 2 -14.17 11.66 -5.99
CA VAL A 2 -15.07 12.83 -6.07
C VAL A 2 -16.41 12.50 -6.74
N ALA A 3 -16.40 11.82 -7.90
CA ALA A 3 -17.64 11.40 -8.57
C ALA A 3 -18.49 10.39 -7.75
N MET A 4 -17.88 9.62 -6.83
CA MET A 4 -18.61 8.67 -5.99
C MET A 4 -19.33 9.40 -4.85
N LEU A 5 -18.66 10.37 -4.23
CA LEU A 5 -19.25 11.20 -3.16
C LEU A 5 -20.48 12.00 -3.62
N TYR A 6 -20.52 12.41 -4.89
CA TYR A 6 -21.67 13.11 -5.47
C TYR A 6 -22.84 12.19 -5.85
N CYS A 7 -22.61 10.87 -5.95
CA CYS A 7 -23.65 9.90 -6.33
C CYS A 7 -24.25 9.16 -5.13
N THR A 8 -23.59 9.17 -3.97
CA THR A 8 -24.09 8.56 -2.74
C THR A 8 -25.05 9.52 -2.05
N ASN A 9 -26.34 9.14 -1.97
CA ASN A 9 -27.36 9.95 -1.29
C ASN A 9 -27.39 9.69 0.22
N ASP A 10 -27.01 8.49 0.67
CA ASP A 10 -27.09 8.10 2.08
C ASP A 10 -25.85 7.29 2.50
N LEU A 11 -24.96 7.94 3.24
CA LEU A 11 -23.72 7.33 3.77
C LEU A 11 -24.01 6.30 4.87
N ASP A 12 -25.08 6.48 5.63
CA ASP A 12 -25.43 5.58 6.73
C ASP A 12 -25.80 4.18 6.23
N VAL A 13 -26.44 4.08 5.06
CA VAL A 13 -26.80 2.79 4.44
C VAL A 13 -25.56 2.09 3.86
N VAL A 14 -24.58 2.84 3.36
CA VAL A 14 -23.31 2.32 2.85
C VAL A 14 -22.42 1.80 3.98
N VAL A 15 -22.42 2.47 5.14
CA VAL A 15 -21.67 2.05 6.34
C VAL A 15 -22.37 0.90 7.07
N ALA A 16 -23.71 0.85 7.04
CA ALA A 16 -24.51 -0.23 7.64
C ALA A 16 -24.77 -1.42 6.69
N SER A 17 -24.17 -1.43 5.49
CA SER A 17 -24.46 -2.41 4.44
C SER A 17 -24.25 -3.85 4.93
N THR A 18 -25.33 -4.62 4.94
CA THR A 18 -25.42 -5.99 5.48
C THR A 18 -24.53 -7.01 4.74
N THR A 19 -24.07 -6.65 3.54
CA THR A 19 -23.17 -7.43 2.68
C THR A 19 -21.68 -7.29 3.04
N GLY A 20 -21.30 -6.37 3.94
CA GLY A 20 -19.90 -6.17 4.34
C GLY A 20 -18.97 -5.59 3.27
N VAL A 21 -19.51 -5.20 2.10
CA VAL A 21 -18.77 -4.59 0.98
C VAL A 21 -19.44 -3.27 0.58
N PRO A 22 -19.03 -2.14 1.19
CA PRO A 22 -19.63 -0.81 0.93
C PRO A 22 -19.61 -0.37 -0.55
N ILE A 23 -18.71 -0.94 -1.34
CA ILE A 23 -18.53 -0.61 -2.76
C ILE A 23 -19.72 -1.05 -3.63
N PHE A 24 -20.35 -2.19 -3.31
CA PHE A 24 -21.50 -2.67 -4.07
C PHE A 24 -22.68 -1.71 -3.90
N GLU A 25 -22.97 -1.31 -2.67
CA GLU A 25 -24.07 -0.40 -2.35
C GLU A 25 -23.88 0.98 -2.97
N MET A 26 -22.63 1.49 -2.99
CA MET A 26 -22.33 2.75 -3.69
C MET A 26 -22.61 2.67 -5.20
N TRP A 27 -22.28 1.57 -5.85
CA TRP A 27 -22.56 1.39 -7.28
C TRP A 27 -24.03 1.13 -7.57
N TYR A 28 -24.73 0.44 -6.66
CA TYR A 28 -26.17 0.31 -6.73
C TYR A 28 -26.86 1.67 -6.62
N GLN A 29 -26.50 2.50 -5.64
CA GLN A 29 -27.06 3.85 -5.49
C GLN A 29 -26.74 4.75 -6.70
N ALA A 30 -25.55 4.63 -7.29
CA ALA A 30 -25.15 5.41 -8.46
C ALA A 30 -25.86 4.98 -9.76
N THR A 31 -26.15 3.69 -9.93
CA THR A 31 -26.72 3.12 -11.18
C THR A 31 -28.22 2.87 -11.09
N ARG A 32 -28.79 2.79 -9.88
CA ARG A 32 -30.18 2.41 -9.58
C ARG A 32 -30.60 1.07 -10.22
N SER A 33 -29.64 0.19 -10.48
CA SER A 33 -29.84 -1.12 -11.12
C SER A 33 -28.90 -2.16 -10.52
N GLU A 34 -29.46 -3.27 -10.03
CA GLU A 34 -28.69 -4.38 -9.43
C GLU A 34 -27.79 -5.08 -10.45
N GLU A 35 -28.27 -5.22 -11.70
CA GLU A 35 -27.53 -5.87 -12.78
C GLU A 35 -26.27 -5.08 -13.15
N ALA A 36 -26.40 -3.76 -13.29
CA ALA A 36 -25.27 -2.87 -13.59
C ALA A 36 -24.23 -2.86 -12.44
N ALA A 37 -24.69 -2.79 -11.19
CA ALA A 37 -23.81 -2.83 -10.02
C ALA A 37 -23.03 -4.15 -9.94
N THR A 38 -23.68 -5.28 -10.24
CA THR A 38 -23.05 -6.60 -10.25
C THR A 38 -21.95 -6.71 -11.30
N VAL A 39 -22.20 -6.21 -12.53
CA VAL A 39 -21.19 -6.18 -13.60
C VAL A 39 -19.97 -5.36 -13.18
N PHE A 40 -20.16 -4.21 -12.53
CA PHE A 40 -19.05 -3.40 -12.04
C PHE A 40 -18.25 -4.09 -10.93
N VAL A 41 -18.89 -4.82 -10.02
CA VAL A 41 -18.19 -5.64 -9.02
C VAL A 41 -17.39 -6.76 -9.65
N VAL A 42 -17.94 -7.48 -10.62
CA VAL A 42 -17.20 -8.53 -11.33
C VAL A 42 -15.98 -7.95 -12.04
N LEU A 43 -16.13 -6.80 -12.72
CA LEU A 43 -15.02 -6.12 -13.38
C LEU A 43 -13.95 -5.68 -12.38
N LEU A 44 -14.35 -5.15 -11.22
CA LEU A 44 -13.43 -4.80 -10.14
C LEU A 44 -12.68 -6.02 -9.61
N CYS A 45 -13.37 -7.14 -9.39
CA CYS A 45 -12.75 -8.39 -8.96
C CYS A 45 -11.71 -8.86 -9.97
N CYS A 46 -12.01 -8.82 -11.27
CA CYS A 46 -11.03 -9.13 -12.32
C CYS A 46 -9.81 -8.20 -12.23
N ALA A 47 -10.02 -6.88 -12.15
CA ALA A 47 -8.94 -5.91 -12.03
C ALA A 47 -8.09 -6.11 -10.76
N ALA A 48 -8.72 -6.46 -9.64
CA ALA A 48 -8.05 -6.73 -8.37
C ALA A 48 -7.13 -7.96 -8.46
N VAL A 49 -7.55 -9.02 -9.15
CA VAL A 49 -6.70 -10.22 -9.37
C VAL A 49 -5.45 -9.85 -10.18
N PHE A 50 -5.60 -9.07 -11.26
CA PHE A 50 -4.45 -8.61 -12.05
C PHE A 50 -3.51 -7.72 -11.22
N ALA A 51 -4.07 -6.79 -10.45
CA ALA A 51 -3.28 -5.94 -9.55
C ALA A 51 -2.52 -6.75 -8.49
N LEU A 52 -3.15 -7.78 -7.92
CA LEU A 52 -2.54 -8.64 -6.92
C LEU A 52 -1.38 -9.45 -7.49
N ILE A 53 -1.54 -10.03 -8.69
CA ILE A 53 -0.45 -10.73 -9.39
C ILE A 53 0.72 -9.78 -9.65
N GLY A 54 0.44 -8.55 -10.10
CA GLY A 54 1.45 -7.52 -10.33
C GLY A 54 2.19 -7.12 -9.05
N ALA A 55 1.45 -6.90 -7.95
CA ALA A 55 2.02 -6.56 -6.65
C ALA A 55 2.92 -7.68 -6.13
N GLN A 56 2.46 -8.93 -6.22
CA GLN A 56 3.21 -10.10 -5.77
C GLN A 56 4.51 -10.29 -6.58
N GLN A 57 4.46 -10.03 -7.90
CA GLN A 57 5.64 -10.08 -8.76
C GLN A 57 6.67 -8.99 -8.38
N THR A 58 6.21 -7.77 -8.11
CA THR A 58 7.08 -6.68 -7.66
C THR A 58 7.69 -6.97 -6.29
N ALA A 59 6.89 -7.46 -5.34
CA ALA A 59 7.35 -7.84 -4.01
C ALA A 59 8.46 -8.91 -4.07
N SER A 60 8.27 -9.95 -4.90
CA SER A 60 9.27 -10.99 -5.11
C SER A 60 10.59 -10.45 -5.68
N ARG A 61 10.52 -9.51 -6.63
CA ARG A 61 11.72 -8.84 -7.18
C ARG A 61 12.43 -7.96 -6.16
N LEU A 62 11.69 -7.26 -5.29
CA LEU A 62 12.26 -6.48 -4.19
C LEU A 62 12.98 -7.39 -3.19
N THR A 63 12.34 -8.49 -2.79
CA THR A 63 12.97 -9.50 -1.92
C THR A 63 14.24 -10.06 -2.55
N TRP A 64 14.24 -10.35 -3.85
CA TRP A 64 15.42 -10.80 -4.56
C TRP A 64 16.55 -9.75 -4.58
N SER A 65 16.23 -8.48 -4.83
CA SER A 65 17.24 -7.40 -4.77
C SER A 65 17.87 -7.27 -3.39
N LEU A 66 17.07 -7.43 -2.33
CA LEU A 66 17.55 -7.38 -0.95
C LEU A 66 18.40 -8.63 -0.60
N ALA A 67 18.07 -9.78 -1.19
CA ALA A 67 18.87 -11.01 -1.10
C ALA A 67 20.25 -10.85 -1.74
N ARG A 68 20.34 -10.14 -2.87
CA ARG A 68 21.61 -9.84 -3.54
C ARG A 68 22.54 -9.02 -2.65
N ASP A 69 21.97 -8.10 -1.88
CA ASP A 69 22.71 -7.23 -0.95
C ASP A 69 23.00 -7.92 0.41
N ARG A 70 22.74 -9.24 0.52
CA ARG A 70 22.91 -10.07 1.72
C ARG A 70 22.17 -9.57 2.97
N ALA A 71 21.16 -8.72 2.81
CA ALA A 71 20.44 -8.10 3.91
C ALA A 71 19.33 -8.98 4.52
N ILE A 72 19.08 -10.18 3.97
CA ILE A 72 18.06 -11.13 4.45
C ILE A 72 18.64 -12.49 4.81
N ILE A 73 18.03 -13.12 5.82
CA ILE A 73 18.34 -14.48 6.27
C ILE A 73 17.98 -15.45 5.13
N GLY A 74 18.92 -16.32 4.74
CA GLY A 74 18.73 -17.20 3.58
C GLY A 74 19.03 -16.56 2.23
N SER A 75 19.76 -15.44 2.19
CA SER A 75 20.16 -14.71 0.96
C SER A 75 20.72 -15.60 -0.16
N LYS A 76 21.44 -16.68 0.17
CA LYS A 76 21.95 -17.65 -0.81
C LYS A 76 20.85 -18.37 -1.60
N TRP A 77 19.71 -18.62 -0.99
CA TRP A 77 18.57 -19.32 -1.61
C TRP A 77 17.62 -18.32 -2.28
N LEU A 78 17.37 -17.18 -1.62
CA LEU A 78 16.46 -16.13 -2.12
C LEU A 78 17.06 -15.32 -3.29
N SER A 79 18.38 -15.30 -3.45
CA SER A 79 19.06 -14.64 -4.58
C SER A 79 19.09 -15.50 -5.86
N LYS A 80 18.63 -16.75 -5.81
CA LYS A 80 18.66 -17.66 -6.97
C LYS A 80 17.46 -17.40 -7.90
N ILE A 81 17.73 -16.96 -9.14
CA ILE A 81 16.73 -16.85 -10.20
C ILE A 81 16.58 -18.20 -10.91
N HIS A 82 15.35 -18.56 -11.25
CA HIS A 82 15.08 -19.76 -12.05
C HIS A 82 15.35 -19.51 -13.54
N ALA A 83 16.26 -20.27 -14.16
CA ALA A 83 16.72 -20.03 -15.53
C ALA A 83 15.62 -20.08 -16.61
N LYS A 84 14.59 -20.92 -16.43
CA LYS A 84 13.47 -21.05 -17.39
C LYS A 84 12.39 -19.97 -17.28
N PHE A 85 12.19 -19.42 -16.08
CA PHE A 85 11.09 -18.49 -15.80
C PHE A 85 11.56 -17.06 -15.56
N GLU A 86 12.88 -16.83 -15.45
CA GLU A 86 13.52 -15.54 -15.15
C GLU A 86 12.94 -14.79 -13.94
N VAL A 87 12.25 -15.52 -13.06
CA VAL A 87 11.56 -14.99 -11.88
C VAL A 87 12.16 -15.63 -10.63
N PRO A 88 12.36 -14.84 -9.55
CA PRO A 88 12.81 -15.37 -8.27
C PRO A 88 11.68 -16.14 -7.57
N VAL A 89 11.57 -17.44 -7.85
CA VAL A 89 10.52 -18.32 -7.27
C VAL A 89 10.62 -18.41 -5.74
N TRP A 90 11.84 -18.43 -5.19
CA TRP A 90 12.04 -18.45 -3.73
C TRP A 90 11.57 -17.18 -3.05
N GLY A 91 11.72 -16.02 -3.70
CA GLY A 91 11.15 -14.75 -3.22
C GLY A 91 9.62 -14.79 -3.22
N LEU A 92 9.02 -15.42 -4.22
CA LEU A 92 7.56 -15.57 -4.32
C LEU A 92 6.99 -16.42 -3.19
N ILE A 93 7.60 -17.60 -2.94
CA ILE A 93 7.19 -18.51 -1.86
C ILE A 93 7.35 -17.83 -0.51
N PHE A 94 8.47 -17.13 -0.28
CA PHE A 94 8.70 -16.40 0.96
C PHE A 94 7.62 -15.34 1.23
N ASN A 95 7.28 -14.53 0.23
CA ASN A 95 6.20 -13.54 0.34
C ASN A 95 4.85 -14.23 0.61
N PHE A 96 4.55 -15.34 -0.06
CA PHE A 96 3.31 -16.09 0.15
C PHE A 96 3.19 -16.66 1.57
N VAL A 97 4.28 -17.21 2.12
CA VAL A 97 4.30 -17.72 3.50
C VAL A 97 4.05 -16.60 4.51
N ILE A 98 4.67 -15.43 4.33
CA ILE A 98 4.42 -14.27 5.20
C ILE A 98 2.96 -13.83 5.11
N MET A 99 2.41 -13.71 3.90
CA MET A 99 1.00 -13.35 3.70
C MET A 99 0.06 -14.37 4.33
N PHE A 100 0.38 -15.66 4.24
CA PHE A 100 -0.39 -16.72 4.88
C PHE A 100 -0.38 -16.59 6.41
N ILE A 101 0.78 -16.32 7.02
CA ILE A 101 0.90 -16.10 8.47
C ILE A 101 0.07 -14.88 8.91
N ILE A 102 0.14 -13.77 8.17
CA ILE A 102 -0.65 -12.57 8.45
C ILE A 102 -2.16 -12.88 8.30
N GLY A 103 -2.54 -13.67 7.29
CA GLY A 103 -3.91 -14.16 7.12
C GLY A 103 -4.38 -15.01 8.30
N CYS A 104 -3.53 -15.86 8.87
CA CYS A 104 -3.85 -16.62 10.08
C CYS A 104 -4.09 -15.73 11.30
N ILE A 105 -3.40 -14.58 11.41
CA ILE A 105 -3.63 -13.61 12.50
C ILE A 105 -5.05 -13.04 12.43
N TYR A 106 -5.57 -12.81 11.21
CA TYR A 106 -6.94 -12.33 11.01
C TYR A 106 -7.99 -13.29 11.59
N LEU A 107 -7.77 -14.62 11.52
CA LEU A 107 -8.68 -15.61 12.12
C LEU A 107 -8.71 -15.51 13.66
N GLY A 108 -7.62 -15.09 14.29
CA GLY A 108 -7.54 -14.94 15.74
C GLY A 108 -8.06 -13.61 16.25
N SER A 109 -7.68 -12.50 15.60
CA SER A 109 -8.10 -11.15 15.99
C SER A 109 -8.09 -10.19 14.81
N SER A 110 -9.26 -9.64 14.50
CA SER A 110 -9.42 -8.58 13.51
C SER A 110 -8.73 -7.27 13.93
N SER A 111 -8.65 -6.99 15.24
CA SER A 111 -7.88 -5.83 15.75
C SER A 111 -6.40 -6.00 15.44
N ALA A 112 -5.79 -7.12 15.86
CA ALA A 112 -4.37 -7.35 15.63
C ALA A 112 -3.97 -7.28 14.14
N PHE A 113 -4.84 -7.77 13.26
CA PHE A 113 -4.67 -7.62 11.82
C PHE A 113 -4.73 -6.15 11.37
N ASN A 114 -5.73 -5.38 11.82
CA ASN A 114 -5.85 -3.95 11.50
C ASN A 114 -4.66 -3.14 12.03
N ALA A 115 -4.14 -3.46 13.22
CA ALA A 115 -2.87 -2.95 13.75
C ALA A 115 -1.71 -3.14 12.79
N PHE A 116 -1.57 -4.38 12.31
CA PHE A 116 -0.46 -4.79 11.47
C PHE A 116 -0.52 -4.10 10.11
N ILE A 117 -1.69 -4.11 9.47
CA ILE A 117 -1.89 -3.39 8.20
C ILE A 117 -1.61 -1.90 8.38
N GLY A 118 -2.07 -1.33 9.50
CA GLY A 118 -1.85 0.07 9.77
C GLY A 118 -0.40 0.48 9.97
N SER A 119 0.33 -0.26 10.80
CA SER A 119 1.77 -0.07 10.95
C SER A 119 2.53 -0.29 9.63
N GLY A 120 2.11 -1.24 8.79
CA GLY A 120 2.65 -1.43 7.45
C GLY A 120 2.48 -0.21 6.54
N LEU A 121 1.31 0.43 6.57
CA LEU A 121 1.08 1.68 5.82
C LEU A 121 1.98 2.81 6.30
N VAL A 122 2.20 2.91 7.62
CA VAL A 122 3.13 3.89 8.20
C VAL A 122 4.56 3.64 7.73
N LEU A 123 5.04 2.41 7.82
CA LEU A 123 6.36 2.01 7.33
C LEU A 123 6.53 2.29 5.83
N GLN A 124 5.47 2.10 5.04
CA GLN A 124 5.47 2.44 3.61
C GLN A 124 5.66 3.95 3.38
N HIS A 125 4.95 4.80 4.14
CA HIS A 125 5.10 6.25 4.05
C HIS A 125 6.52 6.70 4.45
N ILE A 126 7.08 6.12 5.52
CA ILE A 126 8.47 6.37 5.93
C ILE A 126 9.43 5.96 4.80
N SER A 127 9.23 4.79 4.20
CA SER A 127 10.06 4.28 3.10
C SER A 127 10.08 5.21 1.89
N TYR A 128 8.95 5.88 1.59
CA TYR A 128 8.89 6.92 0.56
C TYR A 128 9.51 8.26 0.98
N ALA A 129 9.49 8.58 2.28
CA ALA A 129 10.10 9.80 2.80
C ALA A 129 11.64 9.74 2.81
N ILE A 130 12.25 8.57 3.04
CA ILE A 130 13.71 8.38 3.10
C ILE A 130 14.44 8.88 1.83
N PRO A 131 14.09 8.47 0.60
CA PRO A 131 14.77 8.94 -0.60
C PRO A 131 14.57 10.45 -0.82
N ALA A 132 13.40 11.00 -0.49
CA ALA A 132 13.14 12.44 -0.57
C ALA A 132 14.03 13.22 0.42
N ALA A 133 14.16 12.74 1.65
CA ALA A 133 15.02 13.32 2.67
C ALA A 133 16.51 13.25 2.29
N LEU A 134 16.97 12.12 1.77
CA LEU A 134 18.35 11.96 1.28
C LEU A 134 18.65 12.90 0.11
N LEU A 135 17.70 13.11 -0.80
CA LEU A 135 17.84 14.04 -1.93
C LEU A 135 17.95 15.49 -1.45
N MET A 136 17.15 15.88 -0.44
CA MET A 136 17.21 17.20 0.20
C MET A 136 18.51 17.40 0.99
N TYR A 137 18.95 16.41 1.76
CA TYR A 137 20.21 16.45 2.52
C TYR A 137 21.42 16.66 1.59
N ARG A 138 21.41 16.02 0.41
CA ARG A 138 22.44 16.16 -0.62
C ARG A 138 22.24 17.38 -1.53
N LYS A 139 21.32 18.30 -1.19
CA LYS A 139 21.00 19.56 -1.89
C LYS A 139 20.74 19.39 -3.39
N ARG A 140 20.27 18.22 -3.83
CA ARG A 140 20.09 17.93 -5.27
C ARG A 140 21.37 18.16 -6.11
N SER A 141 22.53 17.85 -5.54
CA SER A 141 23.85 18.03 -6.19
C SER A 141 23.96 17.25 -7.52
N GLU A 142 24.59 17.87 -8.52
CA GLU A 142 24.76 17.34 -9.89
C GLU A 142 25.58 16.04 -9.93
N MET A 143 26.34 15.74 -8.89
CA MET A 143 27.08 14.48 -8.72
C MET A 143 26.14 13.26 -8.61
N TRP A 144 24.95 13.43 -8.03
CA TRP A 144 23.99 12.33 -7.80
C TRP A 144 22.72 12.44 -8.65
N LEU A 145 22.49 13.62 -9.23
CA LEU A 145 21.47 13.87 -10.23
C LEU A 145 22.11 14.48 -11.49
N PRO A 146 22.72 13.64 -12.36
CA PRO A 146 23.36 14.10 -13.59
C PRO A 146 22.39 14.93 -14.45
N ARG A 147 22.90 15.98 -15.09
CA ARG A 147 22.10 16.88 -15.95
C ARG A 147 21.43 16.15 -17.12
N ASP A 148 21.99 15.02 -17.52
CA ASP A 148 21.60 14.22 -18.68
C ASP A 148 20.49 13.18 -18.38
N ARG A 149 19.87 13.23 -17.19
CA ARG A 149 18.80 12.29 -16.84
C ARG A 149 17.52 12.69 -17.61
N ALA A 150 16.93 11.73 -18.32
CA ALA A 150 15.75 11.93 -19.19
C ALA A 150 14.55 12.65 -18.53
N PHE A 151 14.45 12.62 -17.20
CA PHE A 151 13.41 13.33 -16.46
C PHE A 151 14.01 14.14 -15.29
N ARG A 152 14.23 15.44 -15.51
CA ARG A 152 14.65 16.40 -14.48
C ARG A 152 13.56 17.44 -14.29
N LEU A 153 12.84 17.36 -13.18
CA LEU A 153 11.89 18.40 -12.77
C LEU A 153 12.61 19.75 -12.59
N PRO A 154 11.97 20.90 -12.85
CA PRO A 154 12.53 22.21 -12.55
C PRO A 154 13.02 22.30 -11.09
N SER A 155 14.06 23.11 -10.83
CA SER A 155 14.73 23.14 -9.52
C SER A 155 13.73 23.37 -8.38
N VAL A 156 12.84 24.36 -8.55
CA VAL A 156 11.82 24.77 -7.58
C VAL A 156 10.78 23.69 -7.35
N VAL A 157 10.25 23.09 -8.42
CA VAL A 157 9.21 22.04 -8.33
C VAL A 157 9.75 20.78 -7.64
N GLY A 158 11.01 20.42 -7.90
CA GLY A 158 11.61 19.28 -7.23
C GLY A 158 11.84 19.53 -5.73
N TRP A 159 12.24 20.74 -5.33
CA TRP A 159 12.39 21.09 -3.91
C TRP A 159 11.04 21.12 -3.20
N SER A 160 10.04 21.77 -3.77
CA SER A 160 8.70 21.83 -3.18
C SER A 160 8.07 20.45 -3.04
N ALA A 161 8.18 19.59 -4.07
CA ALA A 161 7.66 18.23 -4.01
C ALA A 161 8.29 17.43 -2.87
N ASN A 162 9.63 17.46 -2.70
CA ASN A 162 10.29 16.72 -1.61
C ASN A 162 9.91 17.26 -0.23
N VAL A 163 9.83 18.58 -0.07
CA VAL A 163 9.39 19.20 1.20
C VAL A 163 7.96 18.79 1.54
N ILE A 164 7.05 18.82 0.55
CA ILE A 164 5.67 18.38 0.73
C ILE A 164 5.62 16.89 1.07
N THR A 165 6.40 16.03 0.41
CA THR A 165 6.44 14.60 0.72
C THR A 165 6.88 14.33 2.16
N ILE A 166 7.93 15.00 2.64
CA ILE A 166 8.41 14.83 4.01
C ILE A 166 7.42 15.40 5.02
N GLY A 167 6.91 16.62 4.78
CA GLY A 167 5.93 17.25 5.64
C GLY A 167 4.64 16.44 5.75
N PHE A 168 4.17 15.88 4.64
CA PHE A 168 3.01 15.00 4.61
C PHE A 168 3.28 13.67 5.30
N ALA A 169 4.46 13.07 5.14
CA ALA A 169 4.83 11.86 5.88
C ALA A 169 4.85 12.07 7.40
N ILE A 170 5.36 13.21 7.88
CA ILE A 170 5.32 13.59 9.30
C ILE A 170 3.89 13.78 9.78
N LEU A 171 3.06 14.47 8.98
CA LEU A 171 1.65 14.65 9.31
C LEU A 171 0.94 13.29 9.42
N VAL A 172 1.10 12.42 8.43
CA VAL A 172 0.49 11.08 8.44
C VAL A 172 0.95 10.27 9.65
N LEU A 173 2.22 10.33 10.04
CA LEU A 173 2.73 9.67 11.24
C LEU A 173 1.96 10.11 12.50
N ILE A 174 1.83 11.41 12.70
CA ILE A 174 1.12 11.97 13.86
C ILE A 174 -0.37 11.57 13.84
N PHE A 175 -1.01 11.66 12.68
CA PHE A 175 -2.43 11.29 12.53
C PHE A 175 -2.66 9.79 12.69
N TYR A 176 -1.67 8.95 12.37
CA TYR A 176 -1.77 7.51 12.54
C TYR A 176 -1.68 7.08 14.01
N ASP A 177 -0.97 7.84 14.83
CA ASP A 177 -0.85 7.62 16.27
C ASP A 177 -2.08 8.11 17.06
N PHE A 178 -2.98 8.87 16.43
CA PHE A 178 -4.25 9.25 17.06
C PHE A 178 -5.27 8.09 17.05
N PRO A 179 -6.01 7.88 18.16
CA PRO A 179 -7.04 6.85 18.27
C PRO A 179 -8.24 7.17 17.38
N THR A 180 -8.83 6.12 16.77
CA THR A 180 -9.93 6.26 15.80
C THR A 180 -11.31 6.41 16.45
N VAL A 181 -11.45 6.13 17.75
CA VAL A 181 -12.72 6.21 18.50
C VAL A 181 -12.52 6.75 19.92
N LEU A 182 -13.46 7.57 20.39
CA LEU A 182 -13.59 8.03 21.78
C LEU A 182 -14.88 7.42 22.38
N PRO A 183 -14.91 6.98 23.66
CA PRO A 183 -13.82 7.01 24.64
C PRO A 183 -12.84 5.82 24.49
N VAL A 184 -11.61 6.04 24.94
CA VAL A 184 -10.52 5.06 24.90
C VAL A 184 -10.64 4.05 26.05
N THR A 185 -11.15 2.86 25.75
CA THR A 185 -11.03 1.69 26.65
C THR A 185 -9.65 1.06 26.43
N GLY A 186 -9.04 0.39 27.43
CA GLY A 186 -7.72 -0.26 27.27
C GLY A 186 -7.62 -1.27 26.12
N SER A 187 -8.77 -1.75 25.61
CA SER A 187 -8.91 -2.57 24.39
C SER A 187 -8.94 -1.77 23.08
N ASN A 188 -9.20 -0.46 23.12
CA ASN A 188 -9.30 0.45 21.96
C ASN A 188 -8.03 1.32 21.78
N MET A 189 -7.05 1.20 22.68
CA MET A 189 -5.76 1.90 22.59
C MET A 189 -4.75 1.17 21.68
N SER A 190 -4.95 -0.12 21.48
CA SER A 190 -4.28 -0.85 20.41
C SER A 190 -5.17 -0.75 19.17
N LYS A 191 -4.65 -0.15 18.09
CA LYS A 191 -5.01 -0.71 16.79
C LYS A 191 -4.70 -2.20 16.84
#